data_AF-H2ZAY8-F1
#
_entry.id   AF-H2ZAY8-F1
#
_cell.length_a   1.000
_cell.length_b   1.000
_cell.length_c   1.000
_cell.angle_alpha   90.00
_cell.angle_beta   90.00
_cell.angle_gamma   90.00
#
_symmetry.space_group_name_H-M   'P 1'
#
loop_
_entity.id
_entity.type
_entity.pdbx_description
1 polymer ?
#
loop_
_entity_poly.entity_id
_entity_poly.type
_entity_poly.pdbx_seq_one_letter_code
_entity_poly.pdbx_strand_id
1 'polypeptide(L)'
;NECVAYMHSRYTKKLQVSKCEKFGYGVMVTQVAATAAGTSALQKAGFLRAIIHELWVHLEHATDEIRMTAPRPFPLQPIDRAVHKSFMGLVNVLSSYQAVHELFYQQSLPNKSSYGFREIPESPVVSFPFCQSHVFGLRLLTVLACNLDSWLLLESQYHIQQTLLDLQKTNRTLEGQPKHFEMIIDQLSIERNYLLVKTHTIGGEGERLLPSRNLFDPHQRRQNNYVWPLFHHFPIPKEYSPTIAAQPSMKKESALSRFLSSTKSAEKNRQWLDQLRATLIKVMKSAASTVRGGVLIETIEKTLQALERMPEERVFKKSPPKAGANRDPSTPSTPLVQTIGVKLAIRYGKQVNALKANPETAAGNLTAVLRSCGQFLSQQQSYSPALKLTSGPYPCHDWFVSTVFLMLSGSKDRSIGMLLKISELLCSGYLWPARLHASIHLSDGVRASGIPPLFSCTGHHVELILQTEHPLIYSAFRMSGYTPSQITQHWLTQCFWNYLSWTQITHYVLTIVTMGSDYQVYICVSLLKHLQHEILSHRQTQDLQVFLKENAIKGFLGSEWFDYMIKLEQSYRSTVLTSMRNI
;
A
#
# COMPACT_ATOMS: atom_id res chain seq x y z
N ASN A 1 -17.55 14.56 -17.17
CA ASN A 1 -18.39 13.34 -17.19
C ASN A 1 -18.61 12.78 -18.58
N GLU A 2 -18.78 13.61 -19.62
CA GLU A 2 -19.05 13.17 -21.00
C GLU A 2 -18.05 12.12 -21.53
N CYS A 3 -16.74 12.30 -21.31
CA CYS A 3 -15.74 11.32 -21.75
C CYS A 3 -15.95 9.93 -21.12
N VAL A 4 -16.27 9.87 -19.83
CA VAL A 4 -16.51 8.59 -19.12
C VAL A 4 -17.83 7.97 -19.55
N ALA A 5 -18.87 8.77 -19.80
CA ALA A 5 -20.13 8.31 -20.35
C ALA A 5 -19.94 7.72 -21.77
N TYR A 6 -19.12 8.36 -22.61
CA TYR A 6 -18.74 7.84 -23.91
C TYR A 6 -17.97 6.52 -23.81
N MET A 7 -16.99 6.44 -22.89
CA MET A 7 -16.27 5.19 -22.60
C MET A 7 -17.23 4.07 -22.16
N HIS A 8 -18.20 4.37 -21.28
CA HIS A 8 -19.20 3.41 -20.84
C HIS A 8 -20.10 2.94 -21.99
N SER A 9 -20.58 3.84 -22.85
CA SER A 9 -21.38 3.51 -24.04
C SER A 9 -20.65 2.57 -25.00
N ARG A 10 -19.34 2.78 -25.19
CA ARG A 10 -18.52 1.86 -26.01
C ARG A 10 -18.23 0.54 -25.30
N TYR A 11 -18.06 0.56 -23.97
CA TYR A 11 -17.89 -0.64 -23.15
C TYR A 11 -19.11 -1.57 -23.25
N THR A 12 -20.32 -1.03 -23.05
CA THR A 12 -21.57 -1.80 -23.14
C THR A 12 -21.81 -2.37 -24.53
N LYS A 13 -21.43 -1.62 -25.58
CA LYS A 13 -21.49 -2.08 -26.98
C LYS A 13 -20.36 -3.03 -27.38
N LYS A 14 -19.45 -3.40 -26.46
CA LYS A 14 -18.27 -4.23 -26.73
C LYS A 14 -17.52 -3.76 -27.99
N LEU A 15 -17.24 -2.46 -28.10
CA LEU A 15 -16.50 -1.92 -29.24
C LEU A 15 -14.98 -2.00 -28.98
N GLN A 16 -14.22 -2.34 -30.02
CA GLN A 16 -12.75 -2.37 -29.95
C GLN A 16 -12.20 -0.95 -29.79
N VAL A 17 -11.29 -0.79 -28.82
CA VAL A 17 -10.73 0.52 -28.45
C VAL A 17 -9.44 0.79 -29.21
N SER A 18 -8.59 -0.22 -29.38
CA SER A 18 -7.33 -0.12 -30.14
C SER A 18 -6.88 -1.47 -30.70
N LYS A 19 -5.81 -1.49 -31.52
CA LYS A 19 -5.21 -2.72 -32.04
C LYS A 19 -4.80 -3.71 -30.93
N CYS A 20 -4.38 -3.21 -29.77
CA CYS A 20 -3.91 -4.02 -28.65
C CYS A 20 -4.97 -4.25 -27.56
N GLU A 21 -6.08 -3.51 -27.59
CA GLU A 21 -7.14 -3.57 -26.59
C GLU A 21 -8.46 -3.92 -27.30
N LYS A 22 -8.71 -5.24 -27.38
CA LYS A 22 -9.83 -5.81 -28.15
C LYS A 22 -11.19 -5.38 -27.60
N PHE A 23 -11.37 -5.34 -26.28
CA PHE A 23 -12.62 -4.92 -25.62
C PHE A 23 -12.35 -4.41 -24.20
N GLY A 24 -12.96 -3.28 -23.85
CA GLY A 24 -12.86 -2.72 -22.51
C GLY A 24 -11.58 -1.90 -22.35
N TYR A 25 -11.78 -0.63 -22.05
CA TYR A 25 -10.78 0.37 -21.69
C TYR A 25 -10.00 -0.01 -20.42
N GLY A 26 -9.47 -1.23 -20.28
CA GLY A 26 -8.86 -1.75 -19.06
C GLY A 26 -7.85 -0.76 -18.49
N VAL A 27 -6.82 -0.40 -19.26
CA VAL A 27 -5.80 0.56 -18.78
C VAL A 27 -6.40 1.93 -18.47
N MET A 28 -7.26 2.44 -19.35
CA MET A 28 -7.84 3.79 -19.20
C MET A 28 -8.82 3.88 -18.02
N VAL A 29 -9.71 2.91 -17.85
CA VAL A 29 -10.65 2.81 -16.71
C VAL A 29 -9.87 2.73 -15.42
N THR A 30 -8.85 1.89 -15.40
CA THR A 30 -7.96 1.73 -14.26
C THR A 30 -7.24 3.04 -13.92
N GLN A 31 -6.71 3.78 -14.90
CA GLN A 31 -6.12 5.11 -14.67
C GLN A 31 -7.15 6.16 -14.20
N VAL A 32 -8.36 6.16 -14.77
CA VAL A 32 -9.45 7.04 -14.34
C VAL A 32 -9.83 6.73 -12.88
N ALA A 33 -9.93 5.45 -12.53
CA ALA A 33 -10.22 4.98 -11.17
C ALA A 33 -9.06 5.19 -10.17
N ALA A 34 -7.85 5.51 -10.63
CA ALA A 34 -6.76 5.92 -9.74
C ALA A 34 -7.00 7.30 -9.10
N THR A 35 -8.02 8.05 -9.55
CA THR A 35 -8.36 9.39 -9.07
C THR A 35 -9.75 9.43 -8.46
N ALA A 36 -9.97 10.30 -7.47
CA ALA A 36 -11.28 10.43 -6.82
C ALA A 36 -12.34 10.99 -7.80
N ALA A 37 -11.99 12.04 -8.56
CA ALA A 37 -12.87 12.61 -9.58
C ALA A 37 -13.24 11.59 -10.67
N GLY A 38 -12.27 10.82 -11.15
CA GLY A 38 -12.50 9.77 -12.15
C GLY A 38 -13.36 8.63 -11.61
N THR A 39 -13.16 8.22 -10.36
CA THR A 39 -14.01 7.22 -9.71
C THR A 39 -15.45 7.71 -9.58
N SER A 40 -15.66 8.94 -9.12
CA SER A 40 -17.01 9.55 -9.05
C SER A 40 -17.68 9.55 -10.42
N ALA A 41 -16.93 9.86 -11.48
CA ALA A 41 -17.44 9.82 -12.85
C ALA A 41 -17.79 8.39 -13.31
N LEU A 42 -16.96 7.39 -12.99
CA LEU A 42 -17.22 5.97 -13.31
C LEU A 42 -18.46 5.45 -12.60
N GLN A 43 -18.65 5.82 -11.33
CA GLN A 43 -19.85 5.47 -10.55
C GLN A 43 -21.10 6.09 -11.19
N LYS A 44 -21.09 7.40 -11.47
CA LYS A 44 -22.22 8.12 -12.09
C LYS A 44 -22.55 7.60 -13.48
N ALA A 45 -21.56 7.16 -14.24
CA ALA A 45 -21.77 6.57 -15.57
C ALA A 45 -22.35 5.15 -15.53
N GLY A 46 -22.43 4.50 -14.37
CA GLY A 46 -22.95 3.14 -14.22
C GLY A 46 -21.93 2.04 -14.48
N PHE A 47 -20.63 2.36 -14.58
CA PHE A 47 -19.58 1.39 -14.92
C PHE A 47 -19.45 0.30 -13.86
N LEU A 48 -19.44 0.69 -12.57
CA LEU A 48 -19.38 -0.27 -11.45
C LEU A 48 -20.61 -1.18 -11.43
N ARG A 49 -21.81 -0.61 -11.64
CA ARG A 49 -23.06 -1.37 -11.71
C ARG A 49 -23.05 -2.39 -12.86
N ALA A 50 -22.49 -2.02 -14.01
CA ALA A 50 -22.36 -2.92 -15.16
C ALA A 50 -21.44 -4.12 -14.86
N ILE A 51 -20.29 -3.89 -14.18
CA ILE A 51 -19.39 -4.99 -13.78
C ILE A 51 -20.06 -5.90 -12.75
N ILE A 52 -20.74 -5.34 -11.75
CA ILE A 52 -21.43 -6.12 -10.72
C ILE A 52 -22.56 -6.94 -11.33
N HIS A 53 -23.32 -6.37 -12.27
CA HIS A 53 -24.34 -7.10 -13.01
C HIS A 53 -23.74 -8.24 -13.84
N GLU A 54 -22.63 -8.00 -14.56
CA GLU A 54 -21.93 -9.06 -15.31
C GLU A 54 -21.48 -10.17 -14.35
N LEU A 55 -20.87 -9.83 -13.21
CA LEU A 55 -20.48 -10.81 -12.19
C LEU A 55 -21.67 -11.63 -11.69
N TRP A 56 -22.76 -10.96 -11.31
CA TRP A 56 -23.94 -11.59 -10.73
C TRP A 56 -24.58 -12.59 -11.69
N VAL A 57 -24.72 -12.22 -12.96
CA VAL A 57 -25.21 -13.12 -14.02
C VAL A 57 -24.36 -14.38 -14.09
N HIS A 58 -23.03 -14.29 -14.08
CA HIS A 58 -22.19 -15.48 -14.14
C HIS A 58 -22.26 -16.34 -12.87
N LEU A 59 -22.45 -15.73 -11.69
CA LEU A 59 -22.61 -16.47 -10.44
C LEU A 59 -23.96 -17.18 -10.34
N GLU A 60 -25.04 -16.58 -10.83
CA GLU A 60 -26.38 -17.21 -10.91
C GLU A 60 -26.42 -18.34 -11.94
N HIS A 61 -25.87 -18.15 -13.15
CA HIS A 61 -25.97 -19.16 -14.22
C HIS A 61 -25.03 -20.36 -14.00
N ALA A 62 -24.00 -20.22 -13.16
CA ALA A 62 -23.10 -21.32 -12.83
C ALA A 62 -23.81 -22.48 -12.10
N THR A 63 -25.02 -22.27 -11.55
CA THR A 63 -25.78 -23.32 -10.86
C THR A 63 -26.68 -24.15 -11.77
N ASP A 64 -27.08 -23.63 -12.94
CA ASP A 64 -28.15 -24.25 -13.75
C ASP A 64 -27.65 -25.22 -14.84
N GLU A 65 -26.40 -25.11 -15.31
CA GLU A 65 -25.93 -25.87 -16.49
C GLU A 65 -25.25 -27.23 -16.20
N ILE A 66 -25.09 -27.65 -14.94
CA ILE A 66 -24.32 -28.88 -14.64
C ILE A 66 -25.25 -29.98 -14.14
N ARG A 67 -25.70 -30.86 -15.04
CA ARG A 67 -26.08 -32.24 -14.66
C ARG A 67 -24.83 -32.92 -14.09
N MET A 68 -24.67 -32.88 -12.77
CA MET A 68 -23.50 -33.40 -12.06
C MET A 68 -23.52 -34.93 -12.06
N THR A 69 -22.82 -35.56 -13.01
CA THR A 69 -22.55 -37.01 -13.00
C THR A 69 -21.35 -37.40 -12.13
N ALA A 70 -20.54 -36.42 -11.71
CA ALA A 70 -19.50 -36.57 -10.70
C ALA A 70 -19.26 -35.22 -9.98
N PRO A 71 -18.92 -35.22 -8.68
CA PRO A 71 -18.49 -34.00 -8.00
C PRO A 71 -17.22 -33.48 -8.68
N ARG A 72 -17.25 -32.25 -9.20
CA ARG A 72 -16.01 -31.58 -9.61
C ARG A 72 -15.13 -31.47 -8.36
N PRO A 73 -13.82 -31.78 -8.42
CA PRO A 73 -12.92 -31.22 -7.41
C PRO A 73 -13.17 -29.72 -7.43
N PHE A 74 -13.61 -29.15 -6.30
CA PHE A 74 -13.83 -27.71 -6.17
C PHE A 74 -12.69 -27.00 -6.88
N PRO A 75 -12.95 -26.09 -7.83
CA PRO A 75 -11.89 -25.53 -8.65
C PRO A 75 -10.88 -24.86 -7.72
N LEU A 76 -9.74 -25.53 -7.55
CA LEU A 76 -8.52 -25.09 -6.87
C LEU A 76 -7.86 -23.89 -7.61
N GLN A 77 -8.53 -23.33 -8.62
CA GLN A 77 -8.10 -22.13 -9.33
C GLN A 77 -8.75 -20.89 -8.71
N PRO A 78 -8.06 -19.74 -8.70
CA PRO A 78 -8.41 -18.67 -7.77
C PRO A 78 -9.82 -18.11 -7.96
N ILE A 79 -10.34 -18.10 -9.18
CA ILE A 79 -11.66 -17.58 -9.54
C ILE A 79 -12.06 -18.38 -10.77
N ASP A 80 -13.32 -18.83 -10.87
CA ASP A 80 -13.77 -19.50 -12.09
C ASP A 80 -13.44 -18.63 -13.31
N ARG A 81 -12.93 -19.22 -14.40
CA ARG A 81 -12.63 -18.49 -15.63
C ARG A 81 -13.84 -17.68 -16.11
N ALA A 82 -15.06 -18.17 -15.83
CA ALA A 82 -16.32 -17.47 -16.11
C ALA A 82 -16.42 -16.10 -15.41
N VAL A 83 -15.99 -15.98 -14.14
CA VAL A 83 -16.09 -14.73 -13.35
C VAL A 83 -14.78 -13.93 -13.28
N HIS A 84 -13.67 -14.48 -13.79
CA HIS A 84 -12.35 -13.86 -13.73
C HIS A 84 -12.31 -12.45 -14.34
N LYS A 85 -12.96 -12.26 -15.51
CA LYS A 85 -12.99 -10.95 -16.17
C LYS A 85 -13.70 -9.89 -15.31
N SER A 86 -14.85 -10.23 -14.74
CA SER A 86 -15.60 -9.33 -13.85
C SER A 86 -14.85 -9.05 -12.56
N PHE A 87 -14.16 -10.06 -12.00
CA PHE A 87 -13.28 -9.88 -10.86
C PHE A 87 -12.18 -8.87 -11.15
N MET A 88 -11.42 -9.07 -12.23
CA MET A 88 -10.34 -8.16 -12.60
C MET A 88 -10.89 -6.77 -12.93
N GLY A 89 -12.09 -6.67 -13.48
CA GLY A 89 -12.81 -5.40 -13.64
C GLY A 89 -13.04 -4.67 -12.31
N LEU A 90 -13.52 -5.38 -11.28
CA LEU A 90 -13.70 -4.80 -9.94
C LEU A 90 -12.36 -4.44 -9.29
N VAL A 91 -11.36 -5.30 -9.39
CA VAL A 91 -10.01 -5.03 -8.84
C VAL A 91 -9.40 -3.80 -9.50
N ASN A 92 -9.59 -3.63 -10.81
CA ASN A 92 -9.13 -2.47 -11.56
C ASN A 92 -9.77 -1.15 -11.09
N VAL A 93 -11.09 -1.14 -10.91
CA VAL A 93 -11.82 0.04 -10.42
C VAL A 93 -11.48 0.34 -8.95
N LEU A 94 -11.41 -0.69 -8.11
CA LEU A 94 -11.12 -0.56 -6.68
C LEU A 94 -9.62 -0.63 -6.37
N SER A 95 -8.79 -0.34 -7.37
CA SER A 95 -7.35 -0.57 -7.27
C SER A 95 -6.63 0.42 -6.37
N SER A 96 -7.22 1.59 -6.14
CA SER A 96 -6.63 2.73 -5.44
C SER A 96 -7.42 3.07 -4.17
N TYR A 97 -6.75 3.66 -3.18
CA TYR A 97 -7.43 4.21 -2.01
C TYR A 97 -8.43 5.30 -2.41
N GLN A 98 -8.11 6.13 -3.40
CA GLN A 98 -8.97 7.19 -3.92
C GLN A 98 -10.33 6.63 -4.34
N ALA A 99 -10.33 5.49 -5.05
CA ALA A 99 -11.57 4.85 -5.46
C ALA A 99 -12.35 4.29 -4.27
N VAL A 100 -11.68 3.58 -3.37
CA VAL A 100 -12.31 2.98 -2.19
C VAL A 100 -12.90 4.08 -1.28
N HIS A 101 -12.17 5.16 -1.06
CA HIS A 101 -12.65 6.29 -0.26
C HIS A 101 -13.89 6.93 -0.89
N GLU A 102 -13.85 7.24 -2.19
CA GLU A 102 -14.98 7.90 -2.85
C GLU A 102 -16.25 7.03 -2.83
N LEU A 103 -16.09 5.70 -2.97
CA LEU A 103 -17.19 4.74 -3.04
C LEU A 103 -17.72 4.30 -1.68
N PHE A 104 -16.87 4.17 -0.65
CA PHE A 104 -17.26 3.56 0.64
C PHE A 104 -17.24 4.51 1.83
N TYR A 105 -16.58 5.67 1.74
CA TYR A 105 -16.52 6.60 2.88
C TYR A 105 -17.92 7.05 3.30
N GLN A 106 -18.22 6.87 4.58
CA GLN A 106 -19.51 7.14 5.23
C GLN A 106 -20.71 6.47 4.53
N GLN A 107 -20.48 5.36 3.83
CA GLN A 107 -21.57 4.55 3.26
C GLN A 107 -21.90 3.41 4.22
N SER A 108 -23.18 3.20 4.50
CA SER A 108 -23.63 1.98 5.16
C SER A 108 -23.45 0.79 4.23
N LEU A 109 -23.16 -0.39 4.79
CA LEU A 109 -23.37 -1.62 4.04
C LEU A 109 -24.87 -1.73 3.78
N PRO A 110 -25.31 -2.01 2.53
CA PRO A 110 -26.69 -2.37 2.28
C PRO A 110 -26.94 -3.71 2.97
N ASN A 111 -27.31 -3.70 4.25
CA ASN A 111 -27.67 -4.90 5.00
C ASN A 111 -29.16 -5.15 4.79
N LYS A 112 -29.51 -6.14 3.98
CA LYS A 112 -30.85 -6.73 4.00
C LYS A 112 -30.81 -8.00 4.84
N SER A 113 -31.87 -8.25 5.62
CA SER A 113 -32.05 -9.49 6.39
C SER A 113 -32.19 -10.72 5.50
N SER A 114 -32.62 -10.53 4.25
CA SER A 114 -32.67 -11.55 3.21
C SER A 114 -32.55 -10.88 1.83
N TYR A 115 -31.83 -11.54 0.91
CA TYR A 115 -31.84 -11.18 -0.51
C TYR A 115 -32.83 -12.09 -1.23
N GLY A 116 -33.66 -11.51 -2.09
CA GLY A 116 -34.49 -12.30 -3.00
C GLY A 116 -33.62 -13.06 -4.01
N PHE A 117 -34.12 -14.19 -4.53
CA PHE A 117 -33.40 -15.06 -5.48
C PHE A 117 -32.93 -14.38 -6.78
N ARG A 118 -33.42 -13.16 -7.09
CA ARG A 118 -33.07 -12.38 -8.29
C ARG A 118 -32.63 -10.93 -7.97
N GLU A 119 -32.36 -10.63 -6.70
CA GLU A 119 -31.91 -9.29 -6.33
C GLU A 119 -30.41 -9.14 -6.60
N ILE A 120 -30.06 -8.26 -7.53
CA ILE A 120 -28.67 -7.93 -7.86
C ILE A 120 -28.11 -6.99 -6.78
N PRO A 121 -26.98 -7.33 -6.12
CA PRO A 121 -26.37 -6.43 -5.15
C PRO A 121 -25.92 -5.12 -5.78
N GLU A 122 -26.15 -4.00 -5.08
CA GLU A 122 -25.76 -2.68 -5.56
C GLU A 122 -24.32 -2.30 -5.18
N SER A 123 -23.71 -3.04 -4.25
CA SER A 123 -22.35 -2.81 -3.76
C SER A 123 -21.51 -4.09 -3.85
N PRO A 124 -20.22 -3.98 -4.22
CA PRO A 124 -19.35 -5.14 -4.41
C PRO A 124 -18.87 -5.76 -3.08
N VAL A 125 -19.21 -5.15 -1.93
CA VAL A 125 -18.84 -5.61 -0.57
C VAL A 125 -20.05 -6.21 0.18
N VAL A 126 -21.13 -6.54 -0.55
CA VAL A 126 -22.37 -7.06 0.03
C VAL A 126 -22.31 -8.57 0.27
N SER A 127 -23.07 -9.04 1.26
CA SER A 127 -23.35 -10.46 1.49
C SER A 127 -24.15 -11.03 0.33
N PHE A 128 -23.48 -11.70 -0.60
CA PHE A 128 -24.13 -12.43 -1.67
C PHE A 128 -24.71 -13.75 -1.13
N PRO A 129 -25.92 -14.19 -1.53
CA PRO A 129 -26.61 -15.33 -0.91
C PRO A 129 -25.97 -16.71 -1.13
N PHE A 130 -25.03 -16.84 -2.07
CA PHE A 130 -24.43 -18.13 -2.45
C PHE A 130 -23.00 -18.29 -1.90
N CYS A 131 -22.62 -19.52 -1.54
CA CYS A 131 -21.27 -19.83 -1.01
C CYS A 131 -20.13 -19.41 -1.96
N GLN A 132 -20.31 -19.58 -3.27
CA GLN A 132 -19.31 -19.15 -4.27
C GLN A 132 -19.10 -17.64 -4.26
N SER A 133 -20.17 -16.89 -4.01
CA SER A 133 -20.15 -15.45 -3.94
C SER A 133 -19.51 -14.92 -2.64
N HIS A 134 -19.61 -15.67 -1.54
CA HIS A 134 -18.83 -15.41 -0.32
C HIS A 134 -17.33 -15.59 -0.54
N VAL A 135 -16.90 -16.68 -1.20
CA VAL A 135 -15.47 -16.88 -1.56
C VAL A 135 -14.96 -15.74 -2.44
N PHE A 136 -15.76 -15.34 -3.43
CA PHE A 136 -15.45 -14.18 -4.27
C PHE A 136 -15.27 -12.90 -3.45
N GLY A 137 -16.23 -12.60 -2.57
CA GLY A 137 -16.19 -11.41 -1.71
C GLY A 137 -14.95 -11.37 -0.82
N LEU A 138 -14.60 -12.50 -0.18
CA LEU A 138 -13.39 -12.62 0.63
C LEU A 138 -12.12 -12.39 -0.19
N ARG A 139 -12.05 -12.92 -1.41
CA ARG A 139 -10.89 -12.71 -2.31
C ARG A 139 -10.77 -11.26 -2.75
N LEU A 140 -11.87 -10.62 -3.17
CA LEU A 140 -11.86 -9.21 -3.53
C LEU A 140 -11.41 -8.36 -2.34
N LEU A 141 -12.01 -8.58 -1.17
CA LEU A 141 -11.66 -7.89 0.06
C LEU A 141 -10.19 -8.10 0.45
N THR A 142 -9.63 -9.28 0.16
CA THR A 142 -8.21 -9.55 0.37
C THR A 142 -7.31 -8.70 -0.52
N VAL A 143 -7.70 -8.51 -1.80
CA VAL A 143 -6.97 -7.63 -2.71
C VAL A 143 -7.10 -6.16 -2.28
N LEU A 144 -8.29 -5.73 -1.84
CA LEU A 144 -8.49 -4.37 -1.29
C LEU A 144 -7.64 -4.14 -0.04
N ALA A 145 -7.56 -5.15 0.83
CA ALA A 145 -6.81 -5.08 2.07
C ALA A 145 -5.28 -5.03 1.87
N CYS A 146 -4.79 -5.22 0.63
CA CYS A 146 -3.39 -5.00 0.30
C CYS A 146 -2.99 -3.52 0.40
N ASN A 147 -3.94 -2.62 0.14
CA ASN A 147 -3.76 -1.19 0.38
C ASN A 147 -4.13 -0.93 1.84
N LEU A 148 -3.14 -0.54 2.65
CA LEU A 148 -3.35 -0.41 4.09
C LEU A 148 -4.40 0.66 4.42
N ASP A 149 -4.46 1.76 3.66
CA ASP A 149 -5.43 2.81 3.90
C ASP A 149 -6.86 2.38 3.54
N SER A 150 -7.01 1.64 2.44
CA SER A 150 -8.30 1.01 2.07
C SER A 150 -8.75 0.05 3.15
N TRP A 151 -7.83 -0.79 3.65
CA TRP A 151 -8.13 -1.69 4.76
C TRP A 151 -8.58 -0.95 6.02
N LEU A 152 -7.82 0.07 6.46
CA LEU A 152 -8.15 0.82 7.67
C LEU A 152 -9.50 1.53 7.56
N LEU A 153 -9.83 2.08 6.39
CA LEU A 153 -11.14 2.67 6.12
C LEU A 153 -12.24 1.62 6.29
N LEU A 154 -12.13 0.48 5.59
CA LEU A 154 -13.13 -0.58 5.62
C LEU A 154 -13.31 -1.16 7.03
N GLU A 155 -12.21 -1.44 7.74
CA GLU A 155 -12.24 -1.94 9.12
C GLU A 155 -12.87 -0.92 10.08
N SER A 156 -12.57 0.37 9.93
CA SER A 156 -13.12 1.41 10.80
C SER A 156 -14.63 1.60 10.67
N GLN A 157 -15.20 1.28 9.51
CA GLN A 157 -16.63 1.47 9.25
C GLN A 157 -17.45 0.19 9.44
N TYR A 158 -16.85 -0.96 9.12
CA TYR A 158 -17.59 -2.23 8.99
C TYR A 158 -17.16 -3.30 9.98
N HIS A 159 -16.12 -3.07 10.79
CA HIS A 159 -15.64 -4.01 11.80
C HIS A 159 -15.40 -5.42 11.24
N ILE A 160 -14.80 -5.48 10.05
CA ILE A 160 -14.65 -6.69 9.25
C ILE A 160 -13.97 -7.80 10.03
N GLN A 161 -12.87 -7.52 10.74
CA GLN A 161 -12.18 -8.55 11.53
C GLN A 161 -13.10 -9.20 12.55
N GLN A 162 -13.89 -8.40 13.27
CA GLN A 162 -14.81 -8.92 14.28
C GLN A 162 -15.87 -9.82 13.64
N THR A 163 -16.50 -9.37 12.55
CA THR A 163 -17.46 -10.17 11.80
C THR A 163 -16.86 -11.49 11.30
N LEU A 164 -15.65 -11.47 10.76
CA LEU A 164 -14.98 -12.68 10.28
C LEU A 164 -14.63 -13.64 11.41
N LEU A 165 -14.20 -13.14 12.58
CA LEU A 165 -13.94 -13.96 13.77
C LEU A 165 -15.21 -14.60 14.30
N ASP A 166 -16.34 -13.86 14.32
CA ASP A 166 -17.63 -14.40 14.76
C ASP A 166 -18.14 -15.48 13.80
N LEU A 167 -18.03 -15.27 12.48
CA LEU A 167 -18.33 -16.29 11.48
C LEU A 167 -17.41 -17.51 11.63
N GLN A 168 -16.13 -17.30 11.93
CA GLN A 168 -15.18 -18.39 12.14
C GLN A 168 -15.52 -19.18 13.40
N LYS A 169 -15.98 -18.49 14.45
CA LYS A 169 -16.45 -19.09 15.71
C LYS A 169 -17.68 -19.96 15.50
N THR A 170 -18.61 -19.58 14.63
CA THR A 170 -19.84 -20.36 14.36
C THR A 170 -19.60 -21.53 13.40
N ASN A 171 -18.48 -21.58 12.67
CA ASN A 171 -18.15 -22.67 11.74
C ASN A 171 -17.58 -23.90 12.46
N ARG A 172 -18.42 -24.61 13.21
CA ARG A 172 -18.03 -25.77 14.06
C ARG A 172 -18.87 -27.01 13.72
N THR A 173 -18.31 -28.18 13.97
CA THR A 173 -19.04 -29.45 13.86
C THR A 173 -20.15 -29.54 14.91
N LEU A 174 -21.33 -30.02 14.52
CA LEU A 174 -22.50 -30.18 15.40
C LEU A 174 -22.43 -31.46 16.25
N GLU A 175 -21.64 -32.44 15.82
CA GLU A 175 -21.58 -33.78 16.40
C GLU A 175 -20.29 -33.97 17.21
N GLY A 176 -20.34 -33.65 18.50
CA GLY A 176 -19.23 -33.89 19.42
C GLY A 176 -19.56 -33.49 20.85
N GLN A 177 -19.02 -34.24 21.82
CA GLN A 177 -19.04 -33.86 23.23
C GLN A 177 -18.49 -32.42 23.39
N PRO A 178 -18.96 -31.60 24.35
CA PRO A 178 -18.62 -30.18 24.47
C PRO A 178 -17.13 -29.82 24.52
N LYS A 179 -16.26 -30.82 24.74
CA LYS A 179 -14.80 -30.71 24.88
C LYS A 179 -14.02 -30.92 23.57
N HIS A 180 -14.66 -31.31 22.46
CA HIS A 180 -14.00 -31.63 21.18
C HIS A 180 -14.61 -30.92 19.96
N PHE A 181 -15.08 -29.68 20.10
CA PHE A 181 -15.52 -28.88 18.95
C PHE A 181 -14.32 -28.39 18.14
N GLU A 182 -14.09 -28.99 16.99
CA GLU A 182 -13.11 -28.52 16.01
C GLU A 182 -13.76 -27.58 14.98
N MET A 183 -13.03 -26.55 14.55
CA MET A 183 -13.48 -25.67 13.47
C MET A 183 -13.51 -26.45 12.15
N ILE A 184 -14.60 -26.30 11.38
CA ILE A 184 -14.73 -26.96 10.08
C ILE A 184 -13.70 -26.35 9.11
N ILE A 185 -12.90 -27.23 8.50
CA ILE A 185 -11.93 -26.87 7.47
C ILE A 185 -12.60 -27.00 6.11
N ASP A 186 -13.08 -25.87 5.61
CA ASP A 186 -13.65 -25.68 4.28
C ASP A 186 -13.01 -24.47 3.56
N GLN A 187 -13.33 -24.25 2.28
CA GLN A 187 -12.77 -23.12 1.52
C GLN A 187 -13.07 -21.76 2.16
N LEU A 188 -14.26 -21.56 2.73
CA LEU A 188 -14.61 -20.29 3.38
C LEU A 188 -13.81 -20.07 4.65
N SER A 189 -13.61 -21.10 5.46
CA SER A 189 -12.79 -21.06 6.67
C SER A 189 -11.33 -20.72 6.35
N ILE A 190 -10.80 -21.23 5.24
CA ILE A 190 -9.43 -20.97 4.77
C ILE A 190 -9.29 -19.54 4.27
N GLU A 191 -10.20 -19.06 3.42
CA GLU A 191 -10.18 -17.68 2.92
C GLU A 191 -10.37 -16.66 4.05
N ARG A 192 -11.27 -16.93 5.00
CA ARG A 192 -11.45 -16.11 6.21
C ARG A 192 -10.19 -16.07 7.03
N ASN A 193 -9.60 -17.22 7.33
CA ASN A 193 -8.36 -17.31 8.08
C ASN A 193 -7.21 -16.57 7.38
N TYR A 194 -7.06 -16.72 6.07
CA TYR A 194 -6.07 -15.97 5.29
C TYR A 194 -6.24 -14.46 5.46
N LEU A 195 -7.46 -13.96 5.28
CA LEU A 195 -7.75 -12.53 5.41
C LEU A 195 -7.51 -12.02 6.84
N LEU A 196 -7.90 -12.79 7.86
CA LEU A 196 -7.66 -12.45 9.27
C LEU A 196 -6.16 -12.35 9.59
N VAL A 197 -5.35 -13.32 9.13
CA VAL A 197 -3.89 -13.26 9.31
C VAL A 197 -3.30 -12.06 8.56
N LYS A 198 -3.66 -11.88 7.29
CA LYS A 198 -3.13 -10.81 6.41
C LYS A 198 -3.42 -9.40 6.94
N THR A 199 -4.59 -9.20 7.53
CA THR A 199 -5.03 -7.89 8.04
C THR A 199 -4.55 -7.63 9.46
N HIS A 200 -4.22 -8.69 10.22
CA HIS A 200 -3.63 -8.56 11.55
C HIS A 200 -2.10 -8.41 11.52
N THR A 201 -1.43 -9.04 10.56
CA THR A 201 0.04 -9.05 10.44
C THR A 201 0.51 -8.35 9.16
N ILE A 202 1.45 -7.43 9.36
CA ILE A 202 2.14 -6.74 8.27
C ILE A 202 3.62 -7.06 8.33
N GLY A 203 4.28 -7.00 7.17
CA GLY A 203 5.69 -7.32 7.05
C GLY A 203 6.07 -7.70 5.62
N GLY A 204 7.31 -7.42 5.25
CA GLY A 204 7.90 -7.82 3.99
C GLY A 204 8.33 -9.29 3.97
N GLU A 205 9.27 -9.60 3.08
CA GLU A 205 9.86 -10.93 2.99
C GLU A 205 10.49 -11.37 4.32
N GLY A 206 10.11 -12.57 4.79
CA GLY A 206 10.64 -13.16 6.03
C GLY A 206 10.05 -12.60 7.33
N GLU A 207 9.23 -11.55 7.27
CA GLU A 207 8.71 -10.89 8.46
C GLU A 207 7.31 -11.37 8.84
N ARG A 208 6.52 -11.89 7.89
CA ARG A 208 5.20 -12.49 8.16
C ARG A 208 5.01 -13.78 7.37
N LEU A 209 4.17 -14.68 7.89
CA LEU A 209 3.78 -15.92 7.21
C LEU A 209 2.27 -15.90 6.99
N LEU A 210 1.86 -15.93 5.72
CA LEU A 210 0.45 -16.05 5.33
C LEU A 210 0.11 -17.53 5.11
N PRO A 211 -1.06 -18.00 5.57
CA PRO A 211 -1.47 -19.38 5.36
C PRO A 211 -1.64 -19.72 3.88
N SER A 212 -1.53 -21.00 3.54
CA SER A 212 -1.94 -21.48 2.22
C SER A 212 -3.44 -21.29 2.02
N ARG A 213 -3.86 -20.91 0.80
CA ARG A 213 -5.28 -20.90 0.42
C ARG A 213 -5.77 -22.23 -0.15
N ASN A 214 -4.87 -23.21 -0.30
CA ASN A 214 -5.17 -24.53 -0.79
C ASN A 214 -5.40 -25.49 0.38
N LEU A 215 -6.45 -26.30 0.29
CA LEU A 215 -6.76 -27.38 1.24
C LEU A 215 -5.62 -28.40 1.36
N PHE A 216 -4.95 -28.69 0.24
CA PHE A 216 -3.85 -29.65 0.16
C PHE A 216 -2.53 -28.93 -0.07
N ASP A 217 -1.50 -29.29 0.70
CA ASP A 217 -0.13 -28.87 0.42
C ASP A 217 0.42 -29.75 -0.73
N PRO A 218 0.76 -29.19 -1.91
CA PRO A 218 1.31 -29.96 -3.01
C PRO A 218 2.62 -30.68 -2.67
N HIS A 219 3.34 -30.22 -1.63
CA HIS A 219 4.59 -30.82 -1.15
C HIS A 219 4.38 -31.93 -0.11
N GLN A 220 3.19 -32.07 0.47
CA GLN A 220 2.86 -33.07 1.49
C GLN A 220 1.74 -34.03 1.06
N ARG A 221 1.86 -34.63 -0.14
CA ARG A 221 0.87 -35.57 -0.71
C ARG A 221 0.51 -36.78 0.18
N ARG A 222 1.23 -37.04 1.27
CA ARG A 222 1.02 -38.18 2.19
C ARG A 222 0.27 -37.81 3.48
N GLN A 223 0.11 -36.53 3.80
CA GLN A 223 -0.71 -36.06 4.93
C GLN A 223 -1.81 -35.17 4.35
N ASN A 224 -3.02 -35.72 4.24
CA ASN A 224 -4.18 -35.05 3.62
C ASN A 224 -4.78 -33.90 4.47
N ASN A 225 -4.00 -33.29 5.38
CA ASN A 225 -4.52 -32.37 6.38
C ASN A 225 -3.97 -30.95 6.17
N TYR A 226 -4.87 -29.97 6.25
CA TYR A 226 -4.51 -28.56 6.23
C TYR A 226 -3.69 -28.22 7.48
N VAL A 227 -2.46 -27.74 7.28
CA VAL A 227 -1.44 -27.59 8.35
C VAL A 227 -1.48 -26.25 9.09
N TRP A 228 -2.31 -25.30 8.64
CA TRP A 228 -2.35 -23.96 9.22
C TRP A 228 -3.44 -23.85 10.28
N PRO A 229 -3.13 -23.39 11.51
CA PRO A 229 -4.10 -23.34 12.60
C PRO A 229 -5.17 -22.28 12.33
N LEU A 230 -6.43 -22.70 12.24
CA LEU A 230 -7.57 -21.79 12.22
C LEU A 230 -7.75 -21.14 13.61
N PHE A 231 -8.25 -19.91 13.67
CA PHE A 231 -8.50 -19.21 14.94
C PHE A 231 -9.74 -18.31 14.87
N HIS A 232 -10.37 -18.06 16.01
CA HIS A 232 -11.59 -17.24 16.10
C HIS A 232 -11.50 -16.16 17.20
N HIS A 233 -10.30 -15.88 17.73
CA HIS A 233 -10.01 -14.74 18.59
C HIS A 233 -8.54 -14.32 18.44
N PHE A 234 -8.23 -13.07 18.77
CA PHE A 234 -6.83 -12.61 18.90
C PHE A 234 -6.26 -12.98 20.29
N PRO A 235 -4.93 -13.07 20.47
CA PRO A 235 -3.88 -12.92 19.45
C PRO A 235 -3.88 -14.08 18.45
N ILE A 236 -3.29 -13.83 17.27
CA ILE A 236 -3.11 -14.87 16.25
C ILE A 236 -2.19 -16.00 16.75
N PRO A 237 -2.31 -17.22 16.21
CA PRO A 237 -1.37 -18.32 16.45
C PRO A 237 0.09 -17.93 16.13
N LYS A 238 1.06 -18.50 16.87
CA LYS A 238 2.48 -18.13 16.77
C LYS A 238 3.11 -18.55 15.43
N GLU A 239 2.54 -19.54 14.78
CA GLU A 239 2.92 -20.09 13.48
C GLU A 239 2.89 -19.02 12.37
N TYR A 240 2.06 -17.97 12.54
CA TYR A 240 1.98 -16.85 11.61
C TYR A 240 2.99 -15.74 11.89
N SER A 241 3.68 -15.80 13.03
CA SER A 241 4.66 -14.80 13.50
C SER A 241 6.07 -15.39 13.45
N PRO A 242 6.79 -15.29 12.32
CA PRO A 242 8.14 -15.85 12.22
C PRO A 242 9.07 -15.17 13.24
N THR A 243 9.99 -15.95 13.79
CA THR A 243 11.04 -15.40 14.66
C THR A 243 12.04 -14.66 13.77
N ILE A 244 12.03 -13.33 13.83
CA ILE A 244 13.01 -12.51 13.11
C ILE A 244 14.35 -12.66 13.84
N ALA A 245 15.28 -13.38 13.20
CA ALA A 245 16.60 -13.61 13.77
C ALA A 245 17.27 -12.27 14.10
N ALA A 246 17.72 -12.12 15.34
CA ALA A 246 18.53 -10.99 15.74
C ALA A 246 19.83 -11.03 14.92
N GLN A 247 19.95 -10.13 13.96
CA GLN A 247 21.15 -10.04 13.13
C GLN A 247 22.35 -9.70 14.04
N PRO A 248 23.44 -10.49 13.98
CA PRO A 248 24.55 -10.37 14.93
C PRO A 248 25.09 -8.94 14.95
N SER A 249 25.41 -8.42 16.15
CA SER A 249 26.04 -7.11 16.29
C SER A 249 27.44 -7.17 15.67
N MET A 250 27.57 -6.68 14.44
CA MET A 250 28.86 -6.52 13.81
C MET A 250 29.59 -5.40 14.55
N LYS A 251 30.52 -5.77 15.44
CA LYS A 251 31.37 -4.83 16.20
C LYS A 251 32.36 -4.05 15.33
N LYS A 252 32.42 -4.31 14.02
CA LYS A 252 33.34 -3.62 13.12
C LYS A 252 32.74 -2.28 12.70
N GLU A 253 33.40 -1.20 13.11
CA GLU A 253 33.01 0.16 12.75
C GLU A 253 33.02 0.33 11.22
N SER A 254 31.86 0.67 10.64
CA SER A 254 31.73 0.81 9.19
C SER A 254 32.52 2.04 8.71
N ALA A 255 32.96 2.01 7.44
CA ALA A 255 33.61 3.18 6.84
C ALA A 255 32.72 4.44 6.91
N LEU A 256 31.40 4.25 6.83
CA LEU A 256 30.42 5.31 6.99
C LEU A 256 30.42 5.87 8.42
N SER A 257 30.44 5.02 9.45
CA SER A 257 30.54 5.45 10.86
C SER A 257 31.78 6.31 11.10
N ARG A 258 32.95 5.87 10.59
CA ARG A 258 34.20 6.63 10.70
C ARG A 258 34.15 7.99 10.00
N PHE A 259 33.51 8.07 8.83
CA PHE A 259 33.32 9.33 8.11
C PHE A 259 32.40 10.31 8.87
N LEU A 260 31.32 9.80 9.48
CA LEU A 260 30.37 10.61 10.24
C LEU A 260 30.99 11.16 11.54
N SER A 261 31.85 10.38 12.20
CA SER A 261 32.51 10.77 13.45
C SER A 261 33.66 11.77 13.22
N SER A 262 34.37 11.71 12.09
CA SER A 262 35.46 12.64 11.77
C SER A 262 34.98 14.04 11.34
N THR A 263 33.70 14.21 11.03
CA THR A 263 33.16 15.45 10.44
C THR A 263 32.79 16.48 11.51
N LYS A 264 33.36 17.69 11.43
CA LYS A 264 32.96 18.82 12.29
C LYS A 264 31.67 19.48 11.80
N SER A 265 30.94 20.16 12.69
CA SER A 265 29.68 20.82 12.33
C SER A 265 29.88 21.85 11.20
N ALA A 266 30.94 22.66 11.22
CA ALA A 266 31.19 23.69 10.21
C ALA A 266 31.44 23.16 8.79
N GLU A 267 31.88 21.90 8.65
CA GLU A 267 32.30 21.30 7.36
C GLU A 267 31.15 20.76 6.50
N LYS A 268 29.92 20.75 7.03
CA LYS A 268 28.73 20.23 6.34
C LYS A 268 28.24 21.19 5.25
N ASN A 269 28.96 21.24 4.13
CA ASN A 269 28.67 22.00 2.93
C ASN A 269 28.33 21.05 1.75
N ARG A 270 28.18 21.60 0.53
CA ARG A 270 27.85 20.80 -0.66
C ARG A 270 28.88 19.72 -0.97
N GLN A 271 30.16 20.07 -0.91
CA GLN A 271 31.26 19.15 -1.17
C GLN A 271 31.28 17.99 -0.16
N TRP A 272 31.03 18.26 1.12
CA TRP A 272 30.91 17.22 2.14
C TRP A 272 29.74 16.28 1.86
N LEU A 273 28.58 16.81 1.46
CA LEU A 273 27.42 15.99 1.12
C LEU A 273 27.72 15.07 -0.07
N ASP A 274 28.45 15.53 -1.07
CA ASP A 274 28.85 14.69 -2.21
C ASP A 274 29.85 13.60 -1.80
N GLN A 275 30.77 13.89 -0.88
CA GLN A 275 31.65 12.87 -0.27
C GLN A 275 30.86 11.85 0.56
N LEU A 276 29.85 12.30 1.31
CA LEU A 276 28.95 11.42 2.06
C LEU A 276 28.22 10.47 1.11
N ARG A 277 27.65 10.99 0.02
CA ARG A 277 26.94 10.19 -1.01
C ARG A 277 27.85 9.13 -1.61
N ALA A 278 29.07 9.50 -2.01
CA ALA A 278 30.06 8.56 -2.54
C ALA A 278 30.42 7.46 -1.52
N THR A 279 30.61 7.84 -0.25
CA THR A 279 30.91 6.90 0.84
C THR A 279 29.73 5.96 1.11
N LEU A 280 28.51 6.50 1.14
CA LEU A 280 27.29 5.75 1.30
C LEU A 280 27.13 4.72 0.18
N ILE A 281 27.27 5.11 -1.08
CA ILE A 281 27.21 4.20 -2.24
C ILE A 281 28.22 3.04 -2.07
N LYS A 282 29.47 3.35 -1.72
CA LYS A 282 30.51 2.33 -1.52
C LYS A 282 30.16 1.35 -0.41
N VAL A 283 29.64 1.85 0.71
CA VAL A 283 29.25 1.01 1.86
C VAL A 283 28.00 0.20 1.55
N MET A 284 27.00 0.77 0.88
CA MET A 284 25.80 0.04 0.47
C MET A 284 26.16 -1.15 -0.43
N LYS A 285 27.08 -1.00 -1.39
CA LYS A 285 27.51 -2.10 -2.26
C LYS A 285 28.29 -3.21 -1.57
N SER A 286 29.10 -2.88 -0.57
CA SER A 286 30.04 -3.83 0.05
C SER A 286 29.57 -4.37 1.40
N ALA A 287 28.74 -3.62 2.12
CA ALA A 287 28.39 -3.88 3.52
C ALA A 287 27.05 -3.23 3.93
N ALA A 288 26.01 -3.29 3.08
CA ALA A 288 24.69 -2.70 3.35
C ALA A 288 24.11 -3.08 4.73
N SER A 289 24.32 -4.31 5.18
CA SER A 289 23.86 -4.81 6.48
C SER A 289 24.40 -4.03 7.68
N THR A 290 25.50 -3.29 7.51
CA THR A 290 26.10 -2.42 8.54
C THR A 290 25.40 -1.06 8.67
N VAL A 291 24.64 -0.65 7.64
CA VAL A 291 23.89 0.62 7.63
C VAL A 291 22.54 0.40 8.31
N ARG A 292 22.53 0.35 9.63
CA ARG A 292 21.33 0.10 10.44
C ARG A 292 21.40 0.82 11.79
N GLY A 293 20.27 0.91 12.48
CA GLY A 293 20.21 1.47 13.83
C GLY A 293 20.85 2.87 13.90
N GLY A 294 21.75 3.07 14.87
CA GLY A 294 22.41 4.35 15.11
C GLY A 294 23.11 4.95 13.87
N VAL A 295 23.85 4.14 13.09
CA VAL A 295 24.58 4.61 11.90
C VAL A 295 23.62 5.18 10.86
N LEU A 296 22.49 4.50 10.64
CA LEU A 296 21.47 4.94 9.69
C LEU A 296 20.86 6.28 10.13
N ILE A 297 20.48 6.38 11.41
CA ILE A 297 19.89 7.61 11.96
C ILE A 297 20.88 8.77 11.94
N GLU A 298 22.13 8.54 12.32
CA GLU A 298 23.17 9.58 12.28
C GLU A 298 23.41 10.06 10.85
N THR A 299 23.42 9.15 9.86
CA THR A 299 23.56 9.53 8.44
C THR A 299 22.43 10.47 8.01
N ILE A 300 21.18 10.15 8.36
CA ILE A 300 20.03 11.00 8.07
C ILE A 300 20.16 12.35 8.78
N GLU A 301 20.43 12.36 10.09
CA GLU A 301 20.53 13.61 10.87
C GLU A 301 21.63 14.54 10.34
N LYS A 302 22.80 14.00 9.96
CA LYS A 302 23.91 14.80 9.42
C LYS A 302 23.62 15.27 8.00
N THR A 303 22.92 14.46 7.20
CA THR A 303 22.42 14.86 5.87
C THR A 303 21.45 16.04 5.99
N LEU A 304 20.46 15.96 6.88
CA LEU A 304 19.51 17.04 7.12
C LEU A 304 20.22 18.33 7.56
N GLN A 305 21.22 18.23 8.43
CA GLN A 305 22.02 19.39 8.84
C GLN A 305 22.81 20.04 7.70
N ALA A 306 23.28 19.27 6.72
CA ALA A 306 23.94 19.82 5.53
C ALA A 306 22.91 20.49 4.60
N LEU A 307 21.76 19.85 4.38
CA LEU A 307 20.68 20.37 3.52
C LEU A 307 20.04 21.65 4.10
N GLU A 308 19.90 21.77 5.41
CA GLU A 308 19.40 22.98 6.09
C GLU A 308 20.21 24.24 5.76
N ARG A 309 21.51 24.08 5.42
CA ARG A 309 22.41 25.18 5.05
C ARG A 309 22.32 25.57 3.58
N MET A 310 21.58 24.81 2.78
CA MET A 310 21.40 25.01 1.34
C MET A 310 19.98 25.56 1.10
N PRO A 311 19.81 26.89 0.90
CA PRO A 311 18.49 27.49 0.69
C PRO A 311 17.71 26.87 -0.48
N GLU A 312 18.40 26.46 -1.53
CA GLU A 312 17.84 25.84 -2.73
C GLU A 312 17.25 24.44 -2.50
N GLU A 313 17.65 23.74 -1.42
CA GLU A 313 17.10 22.43 -1.06
C GLU A 313 15.84 22.55 -0.17
N ARG A 314 15.60 23.74 0.42
CA ARG A 314 14.43 24.06 1.25
C ARG A 314 13.27 24.57 0.40
N VAL A 315 12.69 23.66 -0.37
CA VAL A 315 11.60 23.94 -1.31
C VAL A 315 10.34 24.47 -0.61
N PHE A 316 10.06 23.98 0.60
CA PHE A 316 8.86 24.36 1.32
C PHE A 316 9.15 25.29 2.49
N LYS A 317 8.55 26.48 2.45
CA LYS A 317 8.75 27.51 3.47
C LYS A 317 8.03 27.16 4.77
N LYS A 318 8.63 27.53 5.90
CA LYS A 318 7.93 27.54 7.20
C LYS A 318 6.83 28.58 7.16
N SER A 319 5.59 28.15 7.35
CA SER A 319 4.52 29.08 7.70
C SER A 319 4.69 29.47 9.17
N PRO A 320 4.63 30.76 9.54
CA PRO A 320 4.55 31.13 10.95
C PRO A 320 3.28 30.49 11.53
N PRO A 321 3.35 29.90 12.74
CA PRO A 321 2.15 29.39 13.40
C PRO A 321 1.17 30.55 13.52
N LYS A 322 -0.08 30.35 13.08
CA LYS A 322 -1.13 31.36 13.26
C LYS A 322 -1.27 31.64 14.76
N ALA A 323 -0.85 32.83 15.19
CA ALA A 323 -1.01 33.29 16.56
C ALA A 323 -2.51 33.27 16.90
N GLY A 324 -2.89 32.57 17.96
CA GLY A 324 -4.30 32.42 18.37
C GLY A 324 -4.93 31.06 18.08
N ALA A 325 -4.23 30.09 17.50
CA ALA A 325 -4.69 28.69 17.45
C ALA A 325 -4.50 27.96 18.80
N ASN A 326 -4.85 28.62 19.92
CA ASN A 326 -5.12 27.91 21.16
C ASN A 326 -6.40 27.11 20.93
N ARG A 327 -6.29 25.79 21.01
CA ARG A 327 -7.43 24.91 20.80
C ARG A 327 -8.42 25.06 21.94
N ASP A 328 -9.68 25.10 21.52
CA ASP A 328 -10.82 24.66 22.30
C ASP A 328 -10.56 23.22 22.82
N PRO A 329 -10.74 22.92 24.12
CA PRO A 329 -10.55 21.58 24.68
C PRO A 329 -11.53 20.52 24.14
N SER A 330 -12.51 20.91 23.31
CA SER A 330 -13.47 20.06 22.60
C SER A 330 -12.91 19.41 21.33
N THR A 331 -11.61 19.09 21.27
CA THR A 331 -11.05 18.44 20.08
C THR A 331 -11.72 17.06 19.90
N PRO A 332 -12.23 16.71 18.70
CA PRO A 332 -12.78 15.38 18.46
C PRO A 332 -11.73 14.31 18.78
N SER A 333 -12.22 13.16 19.27
CA SER A 333 -11.41 11.97 19.49
C SER A 333 -10.57 11.64 18.25
N THR A 334 -9.38 11.07 18.45
CA THR A 334 -8.52 10.61 17.34
C THR A 334 -9.36 9.72 16.40
N PRO A 335 -9.42 10.02 15.08
CA PRO A 335 -10.23 9.24 14.16
C PRO A 335 -9.96 7.74 14.28
N LEU A 336 -10.99 6.91 14.13
CA LEU A 336 -10.86 5.47 14.33
C LEU A 336 -9.84 4.85 13.36
N VAL A 337 -9.79 5.31 12.11
CA VAL A 337 -8.76 4.95 11.11
C VAL A 337 -7.34 5.14 11.67
N GLN A 338 -7.06 6.30 12.28
CA GLN A 338 -5.77 6.59 12.89
C GLN A 338 -5.49 5.68 14.09
N THR A 339 -6.50 5.41 14.92
CA THR A 339 -6.37 4.52 16.09
C THR A 339 -6.02 3.08 15.66
N ILE A 340 -6.67 2.56 14.62
CA ILE A 340 -6.36 1.22 14.08
C ILE A 340 -4.95 1.22 13.45
N GLY A 341 -4.60 2.28 12.70
CA GLY A 341 -3.27 2.45 12.11
C GLY A 341 -2.15 2.47 13.17
N VAL A 342 -2.33 3.22 14.27
CA VAL A 342 -1.40 3.24 15.41
C VAL A 342 -1.23 1.84 15.99
N LYS A 343 -2.32 1.10 16.26
CA LYS A 343 -2.23 -0.27 16.78
C LYS A 343 -1.44 -1.18 15.83
N LEU A 344 -1.65 -1.05 14.52
CA LEU A 344 -0.94 -1.84 13.52
C LEU A 344 0.56 -1.48 13.48
N ALA A 345 0.89 -0.19 13.48
CA ALA A 345 2.26 0.31 13.49
C ALA A 345 3.05 -0.12 14.74
N ILE A 346 2.43 -0.05 15.92
CA ILE A 346 3.06 -0.49 17.17
C ILE A 346 3.27 -2.01 17.19
N ARG A 347 2.29 -2.78 16.71
CA ARG A 347 2.43 -4.24 16.60
C ARG A 347 3.60 -4.61 15.69
N TYR A 348 3.67 -4.00 14.51
CA TYR A 348 4.77 -4.20 13.56
C TYR A 348 6.11 -3.76 14.14
N GLY A 349 6.18 -2.58 14.75
CA GLY A 349 7.38 -2.07 15.40
C GLY A 349 7.92 -2.98 16.51
N LYS A 350 7.02 -3.66 17.25
CA LYS A 350 7.42 -4.69 18.22
C LYS A 350 7.94 -5.94 17.52
N GLN A 351 7.25 -6.41 16.48
CA GLN A 351 7.63 -7.60 15.69
C GLN A 351 9.03 -7.46 15.09
N VAL A 352 9.36 -6.31 14.51
CA VAL A 352 10.69 -6.05 13.92
C VAL A 352 11.73 -5.51 14.92
N ASN A 353 11.42 -5.52 16.22
CA ASN A 353 12.28 -5.01 17.30
C ASN A 353 12.74 -3.55 17.10
N ALA A 354 11.90 -2.71 16.49
CA ALA A 354 12.15 -1.28 16.32
C ALA A 354 11.80 -0.47 17.57
N LEU A 355 10.88 -0.95 18.41
CA LEU A 355 10.43 -0.24 19.62
C LEU A 355 11.17 -0.69 20.88
N LYS A 356 11.54 0.27 21.73
CA LYS A 356 12.11 0.02 23.08
C LYS A 356 11.09 0.15 24.20
N ALA A 357 10.14 1.08 24.06
CA ALA A 357 9.10 1.34 25.04
C ALA A 357 8.03 0.24 25.02
N ASN A 358 7.26 0.12 26.10
CA ASN A 358 6.08 -0.73 26.12
C ASN A 358 5.05 -0.27 25.05
N PRO A 359 4.22 -1.18 24.50
CA PRO A 359 3.30 -0.86 23.41
C PRO A 359 2.32 0.28 23.69
N GLU A 360 1.82 0.39 24.92
CA GLU A 360 0.84 1.42 25.30
C GLU A 360 1.45 2.82 25.30
N THR A 361 2.64 2.96 25.91
CA THR A 361 3.40 4.22 25.91
C THR A 361 3.82 4.60 24.50
N ALA A 362 4.27 3.62 23.71
CA ALA A 362 4.62 3.85 22.31
C ALA A 362 3.41 4.30 21.48
N ALA A 363 2.22 3.72 21.70
CA ALA A 363 0.98 4.13 21.03
C ALA A 363 0.56 5.56 21.41
N GLY A 364 0.66 5.92 22.69
CA GLY A 364 0.41 7.29 23.17
C GLY A 364 1.37 8.30 22.55
N ASN A 365 2.67 7.97 22.51
CA ASN A 365 3.70 8.79 21.87
C ASN A 365 3.46 8.96 20.37
N LEU A 366 3.20 7.86 19.63
CA LEU A 366 2.92 7.93 18.19
C LEU A 366 1.67 8.78 17.90
N THR A 367 0.61 8.62 18.71
CA THR A 367 -0.61 9.44 18.59
C THR A 367 -0.30 10.93 18.78
N ALA A 368 0.58 11.27 19.72
CA ALA A 368 1.02 12.66 19.93
C ALA A 368 1.83 13.19 18.73
N VAL A 369 2.77 12.40 18.19
CA VAL A 369 3.56 12.79 16.99
C VAL A 369 2.64 13.01 15.78
N LEU A 370 1.71 12.09 15.52
CA LEU A 370 0.72 12.20 14.43
C LEU A 370 -0.12 13.46 14.57
N ARG A 371 -0.58 13.77 15.80
CA ARG A 371 -1.36 14.98 16.09
C ARG A 371 -0.55 16.25 15.82
N SER A 372 0.69 16.32 16.31
CA SER A 372 1.57 17.47 16.09
C SER A 372 1.85 17.70 14.61
N CYS A 373 2.10 16.62 13.86
CA CYS A 373 2.32 16.70 12.42
C CYS A 373 1.06 17.13 11.66
N GLY A 374 -0.11 16.55 11.98
CA GLY A 374 -1.38 16.94 11.37
C GLY A 374 -1.72 18.41 11.63
N GLN A 375 -1.47 18.91 12.84
CA GLN A 375 -1.61 20.34 13.17
C GLN A 375 -0.68 21.21 12.32
N PHE A 376 0.60 20.85 12.24
CA PHE A 376 1.58 21.56 11.43
C PHE A 376 1.17 21.61 9.95
N LEU A 377 0.82 20.46 9.36
CA LEU A 377 0.45 20.37 7.95
C LEU A 377 -0.87 21.09 7.64
N SER A 378 -1.84 21.07 8.55
CA SER A 378 -3.13 21.76 8.36
C SER A 378 -3.01 23.27 8.14
N GLN A 379 -1.90 23.88 8.59
CA GLN A 379 -1.60 25.30 8.35
C GLN A 379 -1.24 25.59 6.88
N GLN A 380 -0.89 24.55 6.13
CA GLN A 380 -0.48 24.61 4.73
C GLN A 380 -1.50 23.92 3.82
N GLN A 381 -2.73 23.72 4.28
CA GLN A 381 -3.79 23.03 3.56
C GLN A 381 -5.01 23.93 3.32
N SER A 382 -5.64 23.75 2.16
CA SER A 382 -6.88 24.41 1.76
C SER A 382 -7.80 23.39 1.12
N TYR A 383 -8.93 23.13 1.79
CA TYR A 383 -9.86 22.05 1.43
C TYR A 383 -10.86 22.51 0.37
N SER A 384 -11.30 21.56 -0.47
CA SER A 384 -12.30 21.78 -1.51
C SER A 384 -13.46 20.79 -1.32
N PRO A 385 -14.72 21.26 -1.29
CA PRO A 385 -15.89 20.39 -1.15
C PRO A 385 -16.21 19.59 -2.43
N ALA A 386 -15.46 19.79 -3.52
CA ALA A 386 -15.75 19.18 -4.82
C ALA A 386 -15.68 17.63 -4.80
N LEU A 387 -14.84 17.05 -3.94
CA LEU A 387 -14.64 15.60 -3.80
C LEU A 387 -14.63 15.24 -2.32
N LYS A 388 -15.13 14.04 -1.96
CA LYS A 388 -15.09 13.54 -0.57
C LYS A 388 -13.66 13.46 -0.05
N LEU A 389 -12.71 13.13 -0.94
CA LEU A 389 -11.29 13.03 -0.60
C LEU A 389 -10.69 14.39 -0.18
N THR A 390 -11.07 15.49 -0.85
CA THR A 390 -10.46 16.82 -0.65
C THR A 390 -11.23 17.72 0.30
N SER A 391 -12.36 17.26 0.83
CA SER A 391 -13.27 18.08 1.65
C SER A 391 -12.78 18.30 3.08
N GLY A 392 -11.65 17.70 3.47
CA GLY A 392 -11.14 17.78 4.83
C GLY A 392 -9.67 17.38 4.97
N PRO A 393 -9.20 17.19 6.21
CA PRO A 393 -7.82 16.81 6.50
C PRO A 393 -7.47 15.46 5.85
N TYR A 394 -6.18 15.15 5.81
CA TYR A 394 -5.70 13.90 5.23
C TYR A 394 -6.44 12.69 5.84
N PRO A 395 -7.16 11.89 5.01
CA PRO A 395 -8.10 10.88 5.52
C PRO A 395 -7.43 9.54 5.85
N CYS A 396 -6.17 9.33 5.45
CA CYS A 396 -5.44 8.10 5.66
C CYS A 396 -4.58 8.12 6.94
N HIS A 397 -4.06 6.95 7.32
CA HIS A 397 -3.00 6.88 8.33
C HIS A 397 -1.66 7.37 7.77
N ASP A 398 -0.85 8.02 8.61
CA ASP A 398 0.42 8.59 8.17
C ASP A 398 1.57 7.59 8.32
N TRP A 399 1.70 6.71 7.33
CA TRP A 399 2.71 5.64 7.32
C TRP A 399 4.15 6.16 7.35
N PHE A 400 4.40 7.36 6.82
CA PHE A 400 5.73 7.97 6.84
C PHE A 400 6.10 8.42 8.25
N VAL A 401 5.20 9.11 8.94
CA VAL A 401 5.39 9.48 10.35
C VAL A 401 5.59 8.24 11.23
N SER A 402 4.78 7.21 11.04
CA SER A 402 4.95 5.93 11.74
C SER A 402 6.32 5.28 11.43
N THR A 403 6.79 5.33 10.18
CA THR A 403 8.11 4.81 9.80
C THR A 403 9.23 5.57 10.51
N VAL A 404 9.22 6.91 10.49
CA VAL A 404 10.22 7.74 11.18
C VAL A 404 10.19 7.51 12.69
N PHE A 405 9.01 7.37 13.27
CA PHE A 405 8.84 7.08 14.70
C PHE A 405 9.48 5.74 15.09
N LEU A 406 9.26 4.68 14.29
CA LEU A 406 9.88 3.38 14.50
C LEU A 406 11.40 3.42 14.29
N MET A 407 11.88 4.14 13.26
CA MET A 407 13.32 4.38 13.02
C MET A 407 14.02 5.02 14.23
N LEU A 408 13.32 5.89 14.95
CA LEU A 408 13.80 6.59 16.15
C LEU A 408 13.43 5.89 17.46
N SER A 409 13.17 4.57 17.40
CA SER A 409 12.88 3.72 18.54
C SER A 409 11.68 4.15 19.40
N GLY A 410 10.71 4.83 18.80
CA GLY A 410 9.51 5.31 19.47
C GLY A 410 9.68 6.60 20.29
N SER A 411 10.76 7.35 20.05
CA SER A 411 11.01 8.63 20.71
C SER A 411 10.13 9.73 20.11
N LYS A 412 9.18 10.26 20.91
CA LYS A 412 8.27 11.35 20.51
C LYS A 412 9.03 12.60 20.04
N ASP A 413 9.91 13.14 20.88
CA ASP A 413 10.54 14.44 20.63
C ASP A 413 11.55 14.39 19.48
N ARG A 414 12.32 13.30 19.38
CA ARG A 414 13.23 13.09 18.23
C ARG A 414 12.45 12.95 16.92
N SER A 415 11.31 12.25 16.95
CA SER A 415 10.47 12.07 15.75
C SER A 415 9.95 13.40 15.25
N ILE A 416 9.38 14.22 16.13
CA ILE A 416 8.90 15.57 15.79
C ILE A 416 10.07 16.42 15.25
N GLY A 417 11.22 16.41 15.93
CA GLY A 417 12.40 17.16 15.50
C GLY A 417 12.89 16.77 14.11
N MET A 418 12.97 15.47 13.80
CA MET A 418 13.38 15.00 12.48
C MET A 418 12.33 15.30 11.39
N LEU A 419 11.05 15.08 11.67
CA LEU A 419 9.96 15.34 10.73
C LEU A 419 9.84 16.82 10.37
N LEU A 420 10.03 17.72 11.34
CA LEU A 420 10.04 19.17 11.10
C LEU A 420 11.22 19.62 10.21
N LYS A 421 12.36 18.96 10.30
CA LYS A 421 13.51 19.23 9.41
C LYS A 421 13.27 18.70 8.01
N ILE A 422 12.73 17.49 7.91
CA ILE A 422 12.35 16.87 6.64
C ILE A 422 11.28 17.70 5.93
N SER A 423 10.32 18.27 6.65
CA SER A 423 9.16 18.96 6.06
C SER A 423 9.51 20.20 5.22
N GLU A 424 10.71 20.77 5.38
CA GLU A 424 11.20 21.89 4.56
C GLU A 424 11.76 21.42 3.21
N LEU A 425 12.17 20.15 3.11
CA LEU A 425 12.90 19.61 1.97
C LEU A 425 11.96 19.07 0.90
N LEU A 426 12.42 19.05 -0.36
CA LEU A 426 11.66 18.50 -1.49
C LEU A 426 11.22 17.04 -1.25
N CYS A 427 12.07 16.23 -0.63
CA CYS A 427 11.80 14.81 -0.41
C CYS A 427 10.53 14.59 0.43
N SER A 428 10.17 15.53 1.30
CA SER A 428 8.93 15.45 2.06
C SER A 428 7.68 15.55 1.18
N GLY A 429 7.75 16.18 0.01
CA GLY A 429 6.63 16.17 -0.94
C GLY A 429 6.28 14.76 -1.43
N TYR A 430 7.26 13.86 -1.45
CA TYR A 430 7.15 12.54 -2.08
C TYR A 430 7.16 11.40 -1.06
N LEU A 431 7.99 11.49 -0.02
CA LEU A 431 8.00 10.53 1.08
C LEU A 431 6.76 10.65 1.98
N TRP A 432 6.15 11.84 2.05
CA TRP A 432 5.10 12.16 3.01
C TRP A 432 3.79 12.55 2.31
N PRO A 433 2.94 11.58 1.88
CA PRO A 433 1.73 11.87 1.13
C PRO A 433 0.79 12.90 1.77
N ALA A 434 0.65 12.86 3.10
CA ALA A 434 -0.17 13.80 3.86
C ALA A 434 0.25 15.26 3.68
N ARG A 435 1.53 15.51 3.36
CA ARG A 435 2.08 16.85 3.16
C ARG A 435 1.51 17.55 1.93
N LEU A 436 1.38 16.82 0.82
CA LEU A 436 0.84 17.37 -0.43
C LEU A 436 -0.67 17.21 -0.55
N HIS A 437 -1.32 16.50 0.39
CA HIS A 437 -2.78 16.47 0.47
C HIS A 437 -3.35 17.87 0.65
N ALA A 438 -4.19 18.32 -0.28
CA ALA A 438 -4.82 19.64 -0.26
C ALA A 438 -3.85 20.82 -0.02
N SER A 439 -2.57 20.67 -0.38
CA SER A 439 -1.54 21.65 -0.01
C SER A 439 -1.66 22.95 -0.80
N ILE A 440 -1.42 24.08 -0.14
CA ILE A 440 -1.31 25.40 -0.79
C ILE A 440 -0.12 25.53 -1.74
N HIS A 441 0.83 24.59 -1.65
CA HIS A 441 1.99 24.53 -2.54
C HIS A 441 1.65 23.94 -3.91
N LEU A 442 0.49 23.30 -4.06
CA LEU A 442 0.00 22.80 -5.35
C LEU A 442 -0.79 23.89 -6.07
N SER A 443 -0.75 23.90 -7.40
CA SER A 443 -1.67 24.71 -8.21
C SER A 443 -3.14 24.39 -7.88
N ASP A 444 -4.03 25.38 -7.99
CA ASP A 444 -5.45 25.23 -7.63
C ASP A 444 -6.14 24.09 -8.39
N GLY A 445 -5.79 23.89 -9.67
CA GLY A 445 -6.33 22.80 -10.49
C GLY A 445 -5.91 21.43 -9.98
N VAL A 446 -4.62 21.24 -9.66
CA VAL A 446 -4.11 19.97 -9.10
C VAL A 446 -4.71 19.73 -7.71
N ARG A 447 -4.75 20.76 -6.86
CA ARG A 447 -5.35 20.67 -5.52
C ARG A 447 -6.82 20.27 -5.57
N ALA A 448 -7.61 20.92 -6.43
CA ALA A 448 -9.04 20.62 -6.59
C ALA A 448 -9.31 19.24 -7.20
N SER A 449 -8.40 18.73 -8.05
CA SER A 449 -8.52 17.40 -8.66
C SER A 449 -8.32 16.25 -7.68
N GLY A 450 -7.64 16.49 -6.56
CA GLY A 450 -7.26 15.45 -5.60
C GLY A 450 -6.26 14.42 -6.14
N ILE A 451 -5.61 14.68 -7.27
CA ILE A 451 -4.61 13.79 -7.86
C ILE A 451 -3.29 13.94 -7.10
N PRO A 452 -2.78 12.87 -6.44
CA PRO A 452 -1.56 12.98 -5.66
C PRO A 452 -0.33 13.11 -6.58
N PRO A 453 0.66 13.95 -6.23
CA PRO A 453 1.93 14.05 -6.97
C PRO A 453 2.72 12.75 -7.07
N LEU A 454 2.52 11.81 -6.14
CA LEU A 454 3.03 10.44 -6.28
C LEU A 454 2.51 9.74 -7.55
N PHE A 455 1.28 10.00 -7.95
CA PHE A 455 0.70 9.45 -9.18
C PHE A 455 1.08 10.29 -10.39
N SER A 456 0.79 11.60 -10.36
CA SER A 456 0.96 12.48 -11.52
C SER A 456 2.41 12.81 -11.86
N CYS A 457 3.34 12.73 -10.90
CA CYS A 457 4.76 13.00 -11.12
C CYS A 457 5.60 11.73 -10.98
N THR A 458 5.66 11.08 -9.82
CA THR A 458 6.51 9.88 -9.64
C THR A 458 6.07 8.75 -10.57
N GLY A 459 4.78 8.40 -10.57
CA GLY A 459 4.22 7.36 -11.45
C GLY A 459 4.47 7.65 -12.93
N HIS A 460 4.21 8.89 -13.36
CA HIS A 460 4.48 9.32 -14.73
C HIS A 460 5.93 9.08 -15.18
N HIS A 461 6.91 9.48 -14.36
CA HIS A 461 8.32 9.28 -14.71
C HIS A 461 8.74 7.81 -14.66
N VAL A 462 8.16 7.00 -13.77
CA VAL A 462 8.37 5.56 -13.80
C VAL A 462 7.89 4.98 -15.13
N GLU A 463 6.69 5.33 -15.58
CA GLU A 463 6.18 4.85 -16.87
C GLU A 463 7.02 5.31 -18.06
N LEU A 464 7.45 6.58 -18.07
CA LEU A 464 8.29 7.14 -19.12
C LEU A 464 9.64 6.39 -19.23
N ILE A 465 10.29 6.16 -18.10
CA ILE A 465 11.57 5.45 -18.08
C ILE A 465 11.35 3.98 -18.45
N LEU A 466 10.30 3.30 -17.96
CA LEU A 466 10.03 1.91 -18.34
C LEU A 466 9.69 1.77 -19.83
N GLN A 467 8.96 2.71 -20.41
CA GLN A 467 8.65 2.69 -21.83
C GLN A 467 9.92 2.75 -22.68
N THR A 468 10.93 3.48 -22.21
CA THR A 468 12.21 3.67 -22.91
C THR A 468 13.19 2.52 -22.63
N GLU A 469 13.42 2.22 -21.36
CA GLU A 469 14.48 1.30 -20.89
C GLU A 469 14.01 -0.17 -20.82
N HIS A 470 12.73 -0.42 -20.52
CA HIS A 470 12.17 -1.77 -20.30
C HIS A 470 10.80 -1.96 -20.99
N PRO A 471 10.73 -1.84 -22.33
CA PRO A 471 9.46 -1.85 -23.06
C PRO A 471 8.66 -3.15 -22.89
N LEU A 472 9.32 -4.29 -22.60
CA LEU A 472 8.66 -5.56 -22.30
C LEU A 472 7.82 -5.48 -21.02
N ILE A 473 8.37 -4.87 -19.98
CA ILE A 473 7.67 -4.66 -18.71
C ILE A 473 6.50 -3.71 -18.94
N TYR A 474 6.76 -2.57 -19.59
CA TYR A 474 5.72 -1.59 -19.91
C TYR A 474 4.55 -2.22 -20.68
N SER A 475 4.86 -2.99 -21.72
CA SER A 475 3.87 -3.71 -22.54
C SER A 475 3.09 -4.74 -21.74
N ALA A 476 3.75 -5.49 -20.84
CA ALA A 476 3.09 -6.48 -19.99
C ALA A 476 2.01 -5.87 -19.09
N PHE A 477 2.28 -4.71 -18.50
CA PHE A 477 1.28 -3.94 -17.75
C PHE A 477 0.11 -3.51 -18.65
N ARG A 478 0.41 -2.90 -19.81
CA ARG A 478 -0.61 -2.45 -20.76
C ARG A 478 -1.55 -3.58 -21.20
N MET A 479 -1.00 -4.76 -21.50
CA MET A 479 -1.79 -5.94 -21.88
C MET A 479 -2.60 -6.53 -20.72
N SER A 480 -2.22 -6.25 -19.49
CA SER A 480 -2.94 -6.70 -18.28
C SER A 480 -4.05 -5.72 -17.85
N GLY A 481 -4.24 -4.59 -18.53
CA GLY A 481 -5.21 -3.57 -18.11
C GLY A 481 -4.84 -2.82 -16.84
N TYR A 482 -3.56 -2.88 -16.44
CA TYR A 482 -3.01 -2.30 -15.21
C TYR A 482 -1.79 -1.43 -15.53
N THR A 483 -1.39 -0.53 -14.62
CA THR A 483 -0.30 0.42 -14.91
C THR A 483 0.83 0.38 -13.89
N PRO A 484 2.08 0.61 -14.31
CA PRO A 484 3.21 0.78 -13.38
C PRO A 484 2.95 1.89 -12.37
N SER A 485 2.38 3.03 -12.79
CA SER A 485 2.12 4.17 -11.91
C SER A 485 1.28 3.80 -10.69
N GLN A 486 0.27 2.95 -10.87
CA GLN A 486 -0.62 2.57 -9.76
C GLN A 486 0.04 1.62 -8.78
N ILE A 487 0.80 0.63 -9.26
CA ILE A 487 1.48 -0.28 -8.34
C ILE A 487 2.58 0.45 -7.58
N THR A 488 3.30 1.37 -8.23
CA THR A 488 4.29 2.19 -7.54
C THR A 488 3.65 3.14 -6.56
N GLN A 489 2.54 3.80 -6.91
CA GLN A 489 1.81 4.64 -5.97
C GLN A 489 1.35 3.81 -4.76
N HIS A 490 0.80 2.63 -5.00
CA HIS A 490 0.35 1.70 -3.96
C HIS A 490 1.47 1.34 -2.98
N TRP A 491 2.67 1.03 -3.48
CA TRP A 491 3.81 0.76 -2.61
C TRP A 491 4.27 2.02 -1.85
N LEU A 492 4.33 3.16 -2.53
CA LEU A 492 4.87 4.42 -1.99
C LEU A 492 3.97 5.04 -0.91
N THR A 493 2.64 5.02 -1.07
CA THR A 493 1.71 5.63 -0.09
C THR A 493 1.77 4.99 1.29
N GLN A 494 2.21 3.73 1.36
CA GLN A 494 2.41 2.98 2.61
C GLN A 494 3.89 2.71 2.93
N CYS A 495 4.82 3.50 2.38
CA CYS A 495 6.26 3.37 2.64
C CYS A 495 6.81 1.94 2.44
N PHE A 496 6.29 1.20 1.46
CA PHE A 496 6.60 -0.21 1.18
C PHE A 496 6.27 -1.21 2.30
N TRP A 497 5.51 -0.82 3.31
CA TRP A 497 5.00 -1.77 4.31
C TRP A 497 4.23 -2.89 3.59
N ASN A 498 4.42 -4.15 4.02
CA ASN A 498 3.98 -5.39 3.35
C ASN A 498 4.80 -5.89 2.15
N TYR A 499 5.70 -5.08 1.59
CA TYR A 499 6.41 -5.40 0.35
C TYR A 499 7.90 -5.57 0.54
N LEU A 500 8.52 -4.66 1.30
CA LEU A 500 9.93 -4.71 1.64
C LEU A 500 10.09 -5.01 3.13
N SER A 501 11.19 -5.68 3.49
CA SER A 501 11.60 -5.85 4.89
C SER A 501 11.87 -4.49 5.54
N TRP A 502 11.80 -4.44 6.87
CA TRP A 502 12.09 -3.25 7.66
C TRP A 502 13.45 -2.63 7.31
N THR A 503 14.48 -3.46 7.12
CA THR A 503 15.81 -2.98 6.73
C THR A 503 15.76 -2.24 5.39
N GLN A 504 15.13 -2.84 4.37
CA GLN A 504 14.96 -2.22 3.06
C GLN A 504 14.11 -0.95 3.11
N ILE A 505 13.06 -0.89 3.94
CA ILE A 505 12.25 0.33 4.15
C ILE A 505 13.12 1.46 4.72
N THR A 506 13.95 1.17 5.73
CA THR A 506 14.84 2.19 6.30
C THR A 506 15.92 2.65 5.31
N HIS A 507 16.44 1.74 4.47
CA HIS A 507 17.37 2.08 3.38
C HIS A 507 16.71 2.91 2.28
N TYR A 508 15.43 2.66 1.99
CA TYR A 508 14.65 3.47 1.05
C TYR A 508 14.55 4.92 1.53
N VAL A 509 14.14 5.14 2.80
CA VAL A 509 14.08 6.49 3.39
C VAL A 509 15.45 7.17 3.38
N LEU A 510 16.49 6.44 3.82
CA LEU A 510 17.87 6.93 3.81
C LEU A 510 18.30 7.36 2.40
N THR A 511 18.04 6.54 1.39
CA THR A 511 18.45 6.80 0.00
C THR A 511 17.80 8.06 -0.53
N ILE A 512 16.49 8.24 -0.33
CA ILE A 512 15.79 9.44 -0.82
C ILE A 512 16.26 10.71 -0.09
N VAL A 513 16.43 10.66 1.23
CA VAL A 513 16.90 11.82 1.99
C VAL A 513 18.33 12.21 1.59
N THR A 514 19.20 11.23 1.30
CA THR A 514 20.62 11.49 1.04
C THR A 514 20.93 11.77 -0.43
N MET A 515 20.36 10.99 -1.34
CA MET A 515 20.67 11.05 -2.77
C MET A 515 19.79 12.05 -3.53
N GLY A 516 18.52 12.18 -3.16
CA GLY A 516 17.56 13.07 -3.81
C GLY A 516 16.18 12.46 -3.96
N SER A 517 15.20 13.30 -4.27
CA SER A 517 13.79 12.86 -4.42
C SER A 517 13.58 12.00 -5.68
N ASP A 518 14.36 12.26 -6.73
CA ASP A 518 14.35 11.53 -8.00
C ASP A 518 14.73 10.05 -7.83
N TYR A 519 15.53 9.71 -6.82
CA TYR A 519 15.84 8.32 -6.50
C TYR A 519 14.60 7.48 -6.15
N GLN A 520 13.49 8.10 -5.72
CA GLN A 520 12.22 7.39 -5.56
C GLN A 520 11.74 6.76 -6.88
N VAL A 521 11.90 7.47 -8.00
CA VAL A 521 11.59 6.96 -9.34
C VAL A 521 12.53 5.83 -9.72
N TYR A 522 13.84 6.01 -9.52
CA TYR A 522 14.85 5.00 -9.91
C TYR A 522 14.72 3.72 -9.10
N ILE A 523 14.37 3.80 -7.82
CA ILE A 523 14.06 2.62 -6.99
C ILE A 523 12.86 1.87 -7.55
N CYS A 524 11.78 2.58 -7.91
CA CYS A 524 10.60 1.95 -8.52
C CYS A 524 10.91 1.27 -9.86
N VAL A 525 11.69 1.91 -10.74
CA VAL A 525 12.12 1.32 -12.02
C VAL A 525 13.00 0.09 -11.78
N SER A 526 13.92 0.16 -10.81
CA SER A 526 14.81 -0.97 -10.44
C SER A 526 14.02 -2.14 -9.87
N LEU A 527 13.02 -1.88 -9.02
CA LEU A 527 12.10 -2.88 -8.48
C LEU A 527 11.32 -3.59 -9.57
N LEU A 528 10.77 -2.83 -10.53
CA LEU A 528 10.00 -3.42 -11.63
C LEU A 528 10.90 -4.22 -12.57
N LYS A 529 12.13 -3.75 -12.81
CA LYS A 529 13.15 -4.51 -13.55
C LYS A 529 13.56 -5.80 -12.85
N HIS A 530 13.73 -5.77 -11.52
CA HIS A 530 13.97 -6.96 -10.71
C HIS A 530 12.87 -8.00 -10.89
N LEU A 531 11.61 -7.56 -10.90
CA LEU A 531 10.42 -8.40 -11.04
C LEU A 531 10.08 -8.77 -12.50
N GLN A 532 10.97 -8.54 -13.47
CA GLN A 532 10.64 -8.69 -14.90
C GLN A 532 10.12 -10.09 -15.22
N HIS A 533 10.75 -11.14 -14.70
CA HIS A 533 10.36 -12.52 -14.99
C HIS A 533 8.95 -12.82 -14.46
N GLU A 534 8.70 -12.46 -13.20
CA GLU A 534 7.40 -12.62 -12.54
C GLU A 534 6.32 -11.80 -13.23
N ILE A 535 6.62 -10.56 -13.64
CA ILE A 535 5.67 -9.71 -14.36
C ILE A 535 5.25 -10.36 -15.69
N LEU A 536 6.21 -10.90 -16.45
CA LEU A 536 5.92 -11.56 -17.72
C LEU A 536 5.14 -12.87 -17.51
N SER A 537 5.49 -13.64 -16.49
CA SER A 537 4.79 -14.87 -16.13
C SER A 537 3.35 -14.60 -15.67
N HIS A 538 3.15 -13.69 -14.72
CA HIS A 538 1.83 -13.37 -14.18
C HIS A 538 0.93 -12.62 -15.16
N ARG A 539 1.51 -11.97 -16.17
CA ARG A 539 0.76 -11.48 -17.33
C ARG A 539 0.13 -12.64 -18.11
N GLN A 540 0.83 -13.77 -18.27
CA GLN A 540 0.31 -14.93 -19.02
C GLN A 540 -0.83 -15.62 -18.27
N THR A 541 -0.74 -15.68 -16.94
CA THR A 541 -1.79 -16.24 -16.07
C THR A 541 -2.92 -15.24 -15.74
N GLN A 542 -2.86 -14.02 -16.29
CA GLN A 542 -3.88 -12.96 -16.15
C GLN A 542 -4.14 -12.50 -14.71
N ASP A 543 -3.17 -12.66 -13.81
CA ASP A 543 -3.28 -12.32 -12.39
C ASP A 543 -2.23 -11.30 -11.92
N LEU A 544 -1.52 -10.64 -12.86
CA LEU A 544 -0.43 -9.70 -12.58
C LEU A 544 -0.73 -8.68 -11.46
N GLN A 545 -1.89 -8.02 -11.52
CA GLN A 545 -2.25 -7.00 -10.53
C GLN A 545 -2.46 -7.60 -9.14
N VAL A 546 -3.08 -8.79 -9.06
CA VAL A 546 -3.29 -9.52 -7.80
C VAL A 546 -1.95 -9.96 -7.24
N PHE A 547 -1.09 -10.54 -8.09
CA PHE A 547 0.26 -10.96 -7.70
C PHE A 547 1.06 -9.82 -7.08
N LEU A 548 1.17 -8.68 -7.78
CA LEU A 548 1.97 -7.53 -7.33
C LEU A 548 1.43 -6.89 -6.04
N LYS A 549 0.12 -6.97 -5.80
CA LYS A 549 -0.52 -6.44 -4.58
C LYS A 549 -0.43 -7.39 -3.41
N GLU A 550 -0.57 -8.69 -3.64
CA GLU A 550 -0.64 -9.64 -2.53
C GLU A 550 0.72 -10.07 -1.98
N ASN A 551 1.73 -10.18 -2.85
CA ASN A 551 3.00 -10.78 -2.51
C ASN A 551 4.04 -9.74 -2.07
N ALA A 552 4.87 -10.13 -1.10
CA ALA A 552 6.08 -9.39 -0.79
C ALA A 552 7.07 -9.47 -1.96
N ILE A 553 7.92 -8.46 -2.09
CA ILE A 553 8.93 -8.39 -3.14
C ILE A 553 10.14 -9.19 -2.68
N LYS A 554 10.30 -10.39 -3.25
CA LYS A 554 11.33 -11.33 -2.83
C LYS A 554 12.69 -11.03 -3.45
N GLY A 555 13.75 -11.13 -2.67
CA GLY A 555 15.13 -11.05 -3.12
C GLY A 555 15.58 -9.67 -3.64
N PHE A 556 14.77 -8.62 -3.49
CA PHE A 556 15.18 -7.28 -3.94
C PHE A 556 16.11 -6.61 -2.93
N LEU A 557 17.39 -6.41 -3.27
CA LEU A 557 18.32 -5.67 -2.41
C LEU A 557 18.71 -4.35 -3.07
N GLY A 558 18.16 -3.23 -2.59
CA GLY A 558 18.43 -1.91 -3.17
C GLY A 558 19.92 -1.55 -3.27
N SER A 559 20.76 -2.13 -2.40
CA SER A 559 22.22 -2.05 -2.47
C SER A 559 22.83 -2.54 -3.79
N GLU A 560 22.29 -3.62 -4.36
CA GLU A 560 22.76 -4.24 -5.59
C GLU A 560 22.36 -3.42 -6.83
N TRP A 561 21.33 -2.58 -6.69
CA TRP A 561 20.78 -1.78 -7.79
C TRP A 561 21.38 -0.37 -7.88
N PHE A 562 22.30 0.04 -6.99
CA PHE A 562 22.88 1.39 -7.01
C PHE A 562 23.57 1.73 -8.33
N ASP A 563 24.30 0.79 -8.94
CA ASP A 563 24.94 1.04 -10.24
C ASP A 563 23.94 1.34 -11.34
N TYR A 564 22.81 0.64 -11.32
CA TYR A 564 21.74 0.87 -12.27
C TYR A 564 21.02 2.20 -11.98
N MET A 565 20.76 2.52 -10.71
CA MET A 565 20.16 3.81 -10.32
C MET A 565 21.04 5.01 -10.67
N ILE A 566 22.36 4.90 -10.54
CA ILE A 566 23.31 5.95 -10.94
C ILE A 566 23.29 6.16 -12.46
N LYS A 567 23.17 5.07 -13.25
CA LYS A 567 22.99 5.20 -14.71
C LYS A 567 21.69 5.95 -15.05
N LEU A 568 20.59 5.61 -14.38
CA LEU A 568 19.33 6.33 -14.56
C LEU A 568 19.44 7.79 -14.13
N GLU A 569 20.14 8.08 -13.04
CA GLU A 569 20.41 9.44 -12.60
C GLU A 569 21.12 10.27 -13.67
N GLN A 570 22.18 9.72 -14.26
CA GLN A 570 22.95 10.40 -15.33
C GLN A 570 22.09 10.73 -16.54
N SER A 571 21.15 9.85 -16.89
CA SER A 571 20.28 10.00 -18.07
C SER A 571 19.04 10.86 -17.81
N TYR A 572 18.46 10.81 -16.61
CA TYR A 572 17.10 11.31 -16.37
C TYR A 572 16.99 12.37 -15.26
N ARG A 573 18.02 12.62 -14.44
CA ARG A 573 17.91 13.55 -13.30
C ARG A 573 17.51 14.95 -13.70
N SER A 574 18.03 15.48 -14.81
CA SER A 574 17.67 16.82 -15.29
C SER A 574 16.17 16.94 -15.60
N THR A 575 15.54 15.89 -16.10
CA THR A 575 14.10 15.86 -16.42
C THR A 575 13.28 15.57 -15.16
N VAL A 576 13.60 14.48 -14.46
CA VAL A 576 12.83 13.99 -13.31
C VAL A 576 12.87 14.99 -12.16
N LEU A 577 14.06 15.41 -11.73
CA LEU A 577 14.18 16.29 -10.57
C LEU A 577 13.62 17.69 -10.84
N THR A 578 13.72 18.18 -12.07
CA THR A 578 13.11 19.46 -12.47
C THR A 578 11.59 19.38 -12.43
N SER A 579 11.00 18.34 -13.02
CA SER A 579 9.55 18.14 -12.91
C SER A 579 9.11 17.97 -11.46
N MET A 580 9.91 17.25 -10.66
CA MET A 580 9.60 17.06 -9.25
C MET A 580 9.69 18.34 -8.42
N ARG A 581 10.47 19.34 -8.84
CA ARG A 581 10.56 20.67 -8.20
C ARG A 581 9.43 21.61 -8.61
N ASN A 582 8.83 21.40 -9.77
CA ASN A 582 7.78 22.26 -10.35
C ASN A 582 6.35 21.87 -9.92
N ILE A 583 6.18 21.31 -8.71
CA ILE A 583 4.85 20.90 -8.19
C ILE A 583 4.00 22.10 -7.82
#